data_AF-A0A6N6LMV9-F1
#
_entry.id   AF-A0A6N6LMV9-F1
#
_cell.length_a   1.000
_cell.length_b   1.000
_cell.length_c   1.000
_cell.angle_alpha   90.00
_cell.angle_beta   90.00
_cell.angle_gamma   90.00
#
_symmetry.space_group_name_H-M   'P 1'
#
loop_
_entity.id
_entity.type
_entity.pdbx_description
1 polymer ?
#
loop_
_entity_poly.entity_id
_entity_poly.type
_entity_poly.pdbx_seq_one_letter_code
_entity_poly.pdbx_strand_id
1 'polypeptide(L)'
;MIKQYLDEVNEILEKLIDITNEDIENIKVANHSSVKESVEKKNKLIEEFVLAKRRLDAALVQLNSSTDKGLASMLDSEDKQKLDILKKNLKMLHERNKEYAKFMLIVKDFIDGLVNKMFNINDGTNNAYGDKKAQPESLFKLNV
;
A
#
# COMPACT_ATOMS: atom_id res chain seq x y z
N MET A 1 -7.49 -27.98 -2.88
CA MET A 1 -6.31 -27.29 -2.29
C MET A 1 -6.03 -25.95 -2.96
N ILE A 2 -5.82 -25.88 -4.29
CA ILE A 2 -5.60 -24.58 -5.00
C ILE A 2 -6.71 -23.57 -4.75
N LYS A 3 -7.97 -24.02 -4.78
CA LYS A 3 -9.14 -23.20 -4.43
C LYS A 3 -9.00 -22.45 -3.10
N GLN A 4 -8.53 -23.12 -2.04
CA GLN A 4 -8.36 -22.49 -0.72
C GLN A 4 -7.24 -21.45 -0.73
N TYR A 5 -6.14 -21.71 -1.44
CA TYR A 5 -5.07 -20.72 -1.61
C TYR A 5 -5.53 -19.52 -2.44
N LEU A 6 -6.36 -19.74 -3.47
CA LEU A 6 -6.95 -18.65 -4.25
C LEU A 6 -7.91 -17.80 -3.41
N ASP A 7 -8.72 -18.44 -2.56
CA ASP A 7 -9.62 -17.73 -1.64
C ASP A 7 -8.84 -16.88 -0.63
N GLU A 8 -7.83 -17.47 0.02
CA GLU A 8 -6.95 -16.78 0.97
C GLU A 8 -6.29 -15.54 0.32
N VAL A 9 -5.70 -15.71 -0.86
CA VAL A 9 -5.02 -14.61 -1.56
C VAL A 9 -6.01 -13.52 -1.99
N ASN A 10 -7.20 -13.89 -2.49
CA ASN A 10 -8.22 -12.94 -2.90
C ASN A 10 -8.76 -12.14 -1.71
N GLU A 11 -9.01 -12.79 -0.57
CA GLU A 11 -9.49 -12.14 0.65
C GLU A 11 -8.48 -11.12 1.19
N ILE A 12 -7.19 -11.45 1.19
CA ILE A 12 -6.14 -10.53 1.62
C ILE A 12 -6.07 -9.31 0.69
N LEU A 13 -6.19 -9.52 -0.63
CA LEU A 13 -6.20 -8.41 -1.59
C LEU A 13 -7.41 -7.49 -1.42
N GLU A 14 -8.59 -8.03 -1.14
CA GLU A 14 -9.79 -7.23 -0.87
C GLU A 14 -9.58 -6.36 0.37
N LYS A 15 -9.06 -6.92 1.47
CA LYS A 15 -8.71 -6.15 2.67
C LYS A 15 -7.70 -5.04 2.39
N LEU A 16 -6.68 -5.31 1.57
CA LEU A 16 -5.70 -4.29 1.16
C LEU A 16 -6.32 -3.17 0.33
N ILE A 17 -7.23 -3.51 -0.58
CA ILE A 17 -7.97 -2.53 -1.38
C ILE A 17 -8.85 -1.66 -0.47
N ASP A 18 -9.57 -2.27 0.46
CA ASP A 18 -10.49 -1.58 1.36
C ASP A 18 -9.77 -0.57 2.25
N ILE A 19 -8.67 -0.98 2.90
CA ILE A 19 -7.87 -0.06 3.72
C ILE A 19 -7.25 1.05 2.86
N THR A 20 -6.82 0.74 1.63
CA THR A 20 -6.28 1.77 0.72
C THR A 20 -7.37 2.78 0.32
N ASN A 21 -8.61 2.33 0.12
CA ASN A 21 -9.74 3.22 -0.16
C ASN A 21 -10.08 4.08 1.06
N GLU A 22 -10.09 3.48 2.25
CA GLU A 22 -10.30 4.20 3.50
C GLU A 22 -9.24 5.30 3.71
N ASP A 23 -7.98 4.99 3.45
CA ASP A 23 -6.88 5.96 3.50
C ASP A 23 -7.07 7.12 2.51
N ILE A 24 -7.53 6.83 1.29
CA ILE A 24 -7.84 7.86 0.29
C ILE A 24 -8.94 8.79 0.81
N GLU A 25 -10.02 8.25 1.37
CA GLU A 25 -11.11 9.05 1.92
C GLU A 25 -10.66 9.87 3.14
N ASN A 26 -9.86 9.27 4.03
CA ASN A 26 -9.28 9.96 5.17
C ASN A 26 -8.40 11.14 4.73
N ILE A 27 -7.57 10.98 3.69
CA ILE A 27 -6.77 12.11 3.15
C ILE A 27 -7.69 13.22 2.62
N LYS A 28 -8.76 12.89 1.89
CA LYS A 28 -9.68 13.90 1.34
C LYS A 28 -10.33 14.78 2.40
N VAL A 29 -10.59 14.23 3.59
CA VAL A 29 -11.16 14.97 4.72
C VAL A 29 -10.11 15.45 5.73
N ALA A 30 -8.83 15.34 5.39
CA ALA A 30 -7.69 15.67 6.27
C ALA A 30 -7.74 14.96 7.64
N ASN A 31 -8.27 13.73 7.68
CA ASN A 31 -8.26 12.89 8.86
C ASN A 31 -6.95 12.08 8.95
N HIS A 32 -6.10 12.42 9.92
CA HIS A 32 -4.80 11.77 10.11
C HIS A 32 -4.73 10.84 11.33
N SER A 33 -5.82 10.67 12.09
CA SER A 33 -5.80 9.92 13.34
C SER A 33 -5.54 8.42 13.15
N SER A 34 -5.94 7.86 12.01
CA SER A 34 -5.85 6.43 11.68
C SER A 34 -4.58 6.05 10.91
N VAL A 35 -3.73 7.01 10.52
CA VAL A 35 -2.59 6.77 9.61
C VAL A 35 -1.63 5.72 10.16
N LYS A 36 -1.27 5.81 11.44
CA LYS A 36 -0.35 4.85 12.07
C LYS A 36 -0.92 3.43 12.05
N GLU A 37 -2.15 3.27 12.51
CA GLU A 37 -2.84 1.98 12.57
C GLU A 37 -3.03 1.39 11.16
N SER A 38 -3.41 2.22 10.19
CA SER A 38 -3.55 1.81 8.79
C SER A 38 -2.23 1.29 8.20
N VAL A 39 -1.11 2.01 8.43
CA VAL A 39 0.21 1.57 7.97
C VAL A 39 0.61 0.22 8.59
N GLU A 40 0.42 0.06 9.90
CA GLU A 40 0.70 -1.20 10.59
C GLU A 40 -0.14 -2.36 10.03
N LYS A 41 -1.45 -2.15 9.82
CA LYS A 41 -2.35 -3.15 9.22
C LYS A 41 -1.95 -3.51 7.79
N LYS A 42 -1.65 -2.51 6.94
CA LYS A 42 -1.23 -2.75 5.55
C LYS A 42 0.06 -3.54 5.47
N ASN A 43 1.06 -3.20 6.30
CA ASN A 43 2.33 -3.93 6.32
C ASN A 43 2.11 -5.41 6.67
N LYS A 44 1.29 -5.68 7.69
CA LYS A 44 0.93 -7.05 8.07
C LYS A 44 0.21 -7.80 6.93
N LEU A 45 -0.78 -7.17 6.30
CA LEU A 45 -1.50 -7.76 5.18
C LEU A 45 -0.60 -8.02 3.95
N ILE A 46 0.39 -7.16 3.69
CA ILE A 46 1.38 -7.37 2.63
C ILE A 46 2.24 -8.60 2.93
N GLU A 47 2.70 -8.76 4.18
CA GLU A 47 3.46 -9.94 4.60
C GLU A 47 2.62 -11.22 4.44
N GLU A 48 1.37 -11.20 4.90
CA GLU A 48 0.41 -12.29 4.74
C GLU A 48 0.18 -12.62 3.26
N PHE A 49 -0.02 -11.60 2.41
CA PHE A 49 -0.18 -11.77 0.96
C PHE A 49 1.03 -12.45 0.32
N VAL A 50 2.25 -12.02 0.66
CA VAL A 50 3.48 -12.60 0.10
C VAL A 50 3.61 -14.08 0.47
N LEU A 51 3.27 -14.44 1.71
CA LEU A 51 3.29 -15.83 2.16
C LEU A 51 2.20 -16.67 1.45
N ALA A 52 0.97 -16.17 1.40
CA ALA A 52 -0.14 -16.84 0.73
C ALA A 52 0.13 -17.04 -0.78
N LYS A 53 0.66 -16.00 -1.45
CA LYS A 53 1.06 -16.07 -2.86
C LYS A 53 2.14 -17.14 -3.08
N ARG A 54 3.16 -17.22 -2.22
CA ARG A 54 4.20 -18.25 -2.33
C ARG A 54 3.62 -19.66 -2.23
N ARG A 55 2.64 -19.89 -1.34
CA ARG A 55 1.95 -21.17 -1.21
C ARG A 55 1.14 -21.49 -2.47
N LEU A 56 0.41 -20.52 -3.00
CA LEU A 56 -0.33 -20.65 -4.25
C LEU A 56 0.61 -21.01 -5.41
N ASP A 57 1.71 -20.26 -5.57
CA ASP A 57 2.70 -20.50 -6.64
C ASP A 57 3.29 -21.92 -6.54
N ALA A 58 3.67 -22.36 -5.33
CA ALA A 58 4.19 -23.71 -5.10
C ALA A 58 3.15 -24.80 -5.46
N ALA A 59 1.89 -24.59 -5.08
CA ALA A 59 0.80 -25.52 -5.40
C ALA A 59 0.52 -25.58 -6.92
N LEU A 60 0.60 -24.45 -7.62
CA LEU A 60 0.44 -24.40 -9.08
C LEU A 60 1.60 -25.10 -9.81
N VAL A 61 2.84 -24.91 -9.34
CA VAL A 61 4.02 -25.60 -9.89
C VAL A 61 3.90 -27.11 -9.68
N GLN A 62 3.50 -27.55 -8.49
CA GLN A 62 3.30 -28.97 -8.18
C GLN A 62 2.18 -29.58 -9.03
N LEU A 63 1.09 -28.84 -9.25
CA LEU A 63 0.01 -29.30 -10.12
C LEU A 63 0.52 -29.46 -11.56
N ASN A 64 1.26 -28.48 -12.07
CA ASN A 64 1.78 -28.51 -13.44
C ASN A 64 2.85 -29.60 -13.67
N SER A 65 3.62 -29.98 -12.65
CA SER A 65 4.63 -31.04 -12.76
C SER A 65 4.08 -32.46 -12.59
N SER A 66 2.84 -32.60 -12.12
CA SER A 66 2.22 -33.89 -11.82
C SER A 66 1.66 -34.63 -13.05
N THR A 67 1.56 -33.98 -14.22
CA THR A 67 0.99 -34.56 -15.45
C THR A 67 1.48 -33.91 -16.73
N ASP A 68 1.53 -34.68 -17.83
CA ASP A 68 1.78 -34.17 -19.19
C ASP A 68 0.61 -33.34 -19.79
N LYS A 69 -0.52 -33.27 -19.09
CA LYS A 69 -1.66 -32.43 -19.47
C LYS A 69 -1.45 -31.02 -18.93
N GLY A 70 -1.49 -30.01 -19.80
CA GLY A 70 -1.24 -28.62 -19.40
C GLY A 70 -2.22 -28.11 -18.32
N LEU A 71 -1.73 -27.25 -17.43
CA LEU A 71 -2.42 -26.69 -16.25
C LEU A 71 -3.88 -26.25 -16.51
N ALA A 72 -4.16 -25.65 -17.67
CA ALA A 72 -5.49 -25.16 -18.03
C ALA A 72 -6.56 -26.26 -18.14
N SER A 73 -6.14 -27.51 -18.37
CA SER A 73 -7.02 -28.68 -18.44
C SER A 73 -7.32 -29.32 -17.07
N MET A 74 -6.57 -28.92 -16.04
CA MET A 74 -6.73 -29.41 -14.66
C MET A 74 -7.52 -28.47 -13.77
N LEU A 75 -7.54 -27.18 -14.12
CA LEU A 75 -8.34 -26.18 -13.42
C LEU A 75 -9.80 -26.28 -13.88
N ASP A 76 -10.69 -26.46 -12.92
CA ASP A 76 -12.13 -26.44 -13.16
C ASP A 76 -12.64 -25.01 -13.43
N SER A 77 -13.94 -24.85 -13.67
CA SER A 77 -14.53 -23.54 -13.93
C SER A 77 -14.38 -22.58 -12.75
N GLU A 78 -14.40 -23.10 -11.54
CA GLU A 78 -14.37 -22.27 -10.32
C GLU A 78 -12.95 -21.78 -10.03
N ASP A 79 -11.93 -22.62 -10.18
CA ASP A 79 -10.52 -22.23 -10.08
C ASP A 79 -10.19 -21.12 -11.10
N LYS A 80 -10.70 -21.25 -12.33
CA LYS A 80 -10.55 -20.22 -13.37
C LYS A 80 -11.22 -18.91 -12.98
N GLN A 81 -12.44 -18.97 -12.44
CA GLN A 81 -13.13 -17.79 -11.95
C GLN A 81 -12.35 -17.09 -10.82
N LYS A 82 -11.83 -17.85 -9.85
CA LYS A 82 -11.04 -17.29 -8.74
C LYS A 82 -9.70 -16.70 -9.19
N LEU A 83 -9.06 -17.29 -10.20
CA LEU A 83 -7.87 -16.71 -10.84
C LEU A 83 -8.18 -15.39 -11.57
N ASP A 84 -9.35 -15.27 -12.19
CA ASP A 84 -9.74 -14.02 -12.82
C ASP A 84 -10.10 -12.94 -11.79
N ILE A 85 -10.71 -13.32 -10.67
CA ILE A 85 -10.89 -12.43 -9.50
C ILE A 85 -9.52 -11.96 -8.99
N LEU A 86 -8.54 -12.86 -8.86
CA LEU A 86 -7.19 -12.52 -8.43
C LEU A 86 -6.54 -11.47 -9.33
N LYS A 87 -6.60 -11.66 -10.65
CA LYS A 87 -6.09 -10.69 -11.62
C LYS A 87 -6.79 -9.34 -11.50
N LYS A 88 -8.12 -9.35 -11.34
CA LYS A 88 -8.93 -8.13 -11.18
C LYS A 88 -8.56 -7.39 -9.89
N ASN A 89 -8.42 -8.10 -8.77
CA ASN A 89 -8.09 -7.52 -7.48
C ASN A 89 -6.67 -6.95 -7.49
N LEU A 90 -5.69 -7.64 -8.09
CA LEU A 90 -4.34 -7.09 -8.27
C LEU A 90 -4.33 -5.79 -9.07
N LYS A 91 -5.08 -5.74 -10.18
CA LYS A 91 -5.21 -4.53 -10.99
C LYS A 91 -5.87 -3.40 -10.20
N MET A 92 -6.93 -3.71 -9.46
CA MET A 92 -7.65 -2.74 -8.63
C MET A 92 -6.75 -2.17 -7.52
N LEU A 93 -6.00 -3.04 -6.81
CA LEU A 93 -5.06 -2.62 -5.78
C LEU A 93 -3.99 -1.69 -6.35
N HIS A 94 -3.43 -2.02 -7.51
CA HIS A 94 -2.46 -1.16 -8.18
C HIS A 94 -3.06 0.21 -8.54
N GLU A 95 -4.28 0.24 -9.09
CA GLU A 95 -4.98 1.49 -9.44
C GLU A 95 -5.26 2.36 -8.22
N ARG A 96 -5.80 1.78 -7.14
CA ARG A 96 -6.10 2.50 -5.89
C ARG A 96 -4.83 2.96 -5.19
N ASN A 97 -3.80 2.13 -5.11
CA ASN A 97 -2.52 2.54 -4.52
C ASN A 97 -1.85 3.68 -5.30
N LYS A 98 -1.95 3.67 -6.64
CA LYS A 98 -1.47 4.78 -7.47
C LYS A 98 -2.22 6.08 -7.18
N GLU A 99 -3.53 5.99 -6.96
CA GLU A 99 -4.36 7.13 -6.58
C GLU A 99 -3.99 7.66 -5.18
N TYR A 100 -3.88 6.78 -4.19
CA TYR A 100 -3.39 7.09 -2.85
C TYR A 100 -2.03 7.81 -2.88
N ALA A 101 -1.06 7.29 -3.66
CA ALA A 101 0.26 7.89 -3.79
C ALA A 101 0.23 9.33 -4.34
N LYS A 102 -0.70 9.63 -5.26
CA LYS A 102 -0.88 11.01 -5.77
C LYS A 102 -1.36 11.94 -4.66
N PHE A 103 -2.34 11.53 -3.88
CA PHE A 103 -2.81 12.32 -2.74
C PHE A 103 -1.72 12.53 -1.70
N MET A 104 -0.95 11.49 -1.38
CA MET A 104 0.20 11.59 -0.47
C MET A 104 1.26 12.58 -0.96
N LEU A 105 1.56 12.61 -2.26
CA LEU A 105 2.49 13.57 -2.83
C LEU A 105 1.98 15.01 -2.65
N ILE A 106 0.71 15.26 -2.93
CA ILE A 106 0.08 16.58 -2.75
C ILE A 106 0.15 17.03 -1.28
N VAL A 107 -0.18 16.14 -0.34
CA VAL A 107 -0.12 16.43 1.11
C VAL A 107 1.32 16.73 1.53
N LYS A 108 2.29 15.93 1.09
CA LYS A 108 3.72 16.15 1.34
C LYS A 108 4.17 17.52 0.83
N ASP A 109 3.88 17.83 -0.44
CA ASP A 109 4.30 19.09 -1.06
C ASP A 109 3.66 20.30 -0.36
N PHE A 110 2.41 20.17 0.10
CA PHE A 110 1.75 21.19 0.88
C PHE A 110 2.43 21.42 2.24
N ILE A 111 2.68 20.35 3.01
CA ILE A 111 3.35 20.44 4.31
C ILE A 111 4.78 20.98 4.15
N ASP A 112 5.54 20.49 3.18
CA ASP A 112 6.88 20.98 2.87
C ASP A 112 6.85 22.47 2.53
N GLY A 113 5.86 22.91 1.74
CA GLY A 113 5.64 24.32 1.43
C GLY A 113 5.36 25.18 2.66
N LEU A 114 4.51 24.70 3.58
CA LEU A 114 4.23 25.39 4.84
C LEU A 114 5.47 25.51 5.73
N VAL A 115 6.24 24.42 5.87
CA VAL A 115 7.48 24.39 6.65
C VAL A 115 8.51 25.36 6.05
N ASN A 116 8.70 25.33 4.74
CA ASN A 116 9.60 26.24 4.04
C ASN A 116 9.23 27.71 4.27
N LYS A 117 7.94 28.04 4.20
CA LYS A 117 7.44 29.41 4.40
C LYS A 117 7.51 29.84 5.86
N MET A 118 7.28 28.94 6.81
CA MET A 118 7.32 29.26 8.24
C MET A 118 8.74 29.54 8.73
N PHE A 119 9.73 28.82 8.20
CA PHE A 119 11.12 28.90 8.65
C PHE A 119 12.06 29.61 7.66
N ASN A 120 11.54 30.18 6.57
CA ASN A 120 12.33 30.85 5.52
C ASN A 120 13.56 30.03 5.08
N ILE A 121 13.39 28.71 4.95
CA ILE A 121 14.50 27.76 4.76
C ILE A 121 15.26 28.06 3.46
N ASN A 122 14.54 28.58 2.45
CA ASN A 122 15.06 28.89 1.12
C ASN A 122 15.14 30.40 0.82
N ASP A 123 14.39 31.24 1.55
CA ASP A 123 14.38 32.70 1.39
C ASP A 123 15.18 33.36 2.51
N GLY A 124 16.50 33.31 2.36
CA GLY A 124 17.43 33.90 3.32
C GLY A 124 17.28 35.41 3.44
N THR A 125 16.52 35.86 4.44
CA THR A 125 16.95 37.03 5.21
C THR A 125 17.43 36.49 6.55
N ASN A 126 18.73 36.67 6.82
CA ASN A 126 19.30 36.38 8.13
C ASN A 126 18.49 37.15 9.17
N ASN A 127 17.60 36.46 9.88
CA ASN A 127 16.96 37.03 11.06
C ASN A 127 18.09 37.41 12.01
N ALA A 128 18.21 38.70 12.32
CA ALA A 128 19.36 39.39 12.90
C ALA A 128 19.76 38.95 14.34
N TYR A 129 19.36 37.77 14.79
CA TYR A 129 19.70 37.19 16.07
C TYR A 129 20.17 35.74 15.89
N GLY A 130 21.46 35.57 15.61
CA GLY A 130 22.17 34.29 15.67
C GLY A 130 22.25 33.52 14.36
N ASP A 131 23.49 33.22 13.94
CA ASP A 131 23.90 32.63 12.66
C ASP A 131 23.51 31.14 12.47
N LYS A 132 22.46 30.66 13.16
CA LYS A 132 22.00 29.28 13.07
C LYS A 132 20.75 29.22 12.21
N LYS A 133 20.88 28.68 10.99
CA LYS A 133 19.73 28.24 10.20
C LYS A 133 18.87 27.32 11.06
N ALA A 134 17.60 27.67 11.23
CA ALA A 134 16.65 26.80 11.92
C ALA A 134 16.62 25.46 11.17
N GLN A 135 16.92 24.36 11.86
CA GLN A 135 16.69 23.01 11.34
C GLN A 135 15.28 22.60 11.74
N PRO A 136 14.28 22.65 10.85
CA PRO A 136 12.89 22.38 11.20
C PRO A 136 12.70 20.94 11.69
N GLU A 137 13.53 20.02 11.21
CA GLU A 137 13.62 18.63 11.66
C GLU A 137 13.81 18.51 13.19
N SER A 138 14.48 19.48 13.83
CA SER A 138 14.64 19.50 15.29
C SER A 138 13.36 19.86 16.04
N LEU A 139 12.41 20.56 15.39
CA LEU A 139 11.12 20.96 15.96
C LEU A 139 10.09 19.84 15.88
N PHE A 140 10.19 18.98 14.86
CA PHE A 140 9.35 17.79 14.69
C PHE A 140 9.83 16.57 15.50
N LYS A 141 11.03 16.63 16.11
CA LYS A 141 11.55 15.59 17.02
C LYS A 141 10.90 15.57 18.41
N LEU A 142 10.02 16.53 18.71
CA LEU A 142 9.24 16.53 19.94
C LEU A 142 7.91 15.81 19.69
N ASN A 143 7.83 14.58 20.21
CA ASN A 143 6.69 13.67 20.29
C ASN A 143 6.64 12.54 19.25
N VAL A 144 7.49 11.53 19.47
CA VAL A 144 7.09 10.11 19.46
C VAL A 144 7.57 9.47 20.75
#